data_AF-A0A1B8Y498-F1
#
_entry.id   AF-A0A1B8Y498-F1
#
_cell.length_a   1.000
_cell.length_b   1.000
_cell.length_c   1.000
_cell.angle_alpha   90.00
_cell.angle_beta   90.00
_cell.angle_gamma   90.00
#
_symmetry.space_group_name_H-M   'P 1'
#
loop_
_entity.id
_entity.type
_entity.pdbx_description
1 polymer ?
#
loop_
_entity_poly.entity_id
_entity_poly.type
_entity_poly.pdbx_seq_one_letter_code
_entity_poly.pdbx_strand_id
1 'polypeptide(L)'
;MTGPPFRYFIHTQKSDDTHYFIISKIVQHFGWNWVGVIRFDNDREDSDDQLLKYYLSRENICIEFTLKITSDNEKIKSHKETIKKSSSNVIICCGPVNVKLAGRFNDLLYMLREKTLIVSYNWIFYDYILDFGHKAFNGSFLIVKGFLEHFGHAQSVHSSQSDYRQFFEGLQPSQYFKDKLLENIWMEYYGCLSDNHKKNEFYEKQLMLKLLNCSEEQRVFQTHIFEKGFHSQNMLSAASTINQGLEKLLKNQTLGMNRKSYSYRYEVSYITALI
;
A
#
# COMPACT_ATOMS: atom_id res chain seq x y z
N MET A 1 -13.52 -20.88 26.06
CA MET A 1 -14.03 -19.74 25.27
C MET A 1 -12.99 -18.63 25.31
N THR A 2 -12.09 -18.63 24.34
CA THR A 2 -11.12 -17.55 24.13
C THR A 2 -11.88 -16.38 23.48
N GLY A 3 -11.85 -15.20 24.12
CA GLY A 3 -12.43 -13.98 23.51
C GLY A 3 -11.69 -13.61 22.22
N PRO A 4 -12.29 -12.79 21.34
CA PRO A 4 -11.64 -12.40 20.08
C PRO A 4 -10.27 -11.76 20.37
N PRO A 5 -9.22 -12.08 19.58
CA PRO A 5 -7.82 -11.85 19.93
C PRO A 5 -7.41 -10.36 20.04
N PHE A 6 -8.26 -9.41 19.67
CA PHE A 6 -7.90 -7.99 19.68
C PHE A 6 -9.03 -7.12 20.22
N ARG A 7 -8.96 -6.77 21.52
CA ARG A 7 -9.97 -5.94 22.21
C ARG A 7 -9.84 -4.43 21.96
N TYR A 8 -8.73 -3.97 21.38
CA TYR A 8 -8.45 -2.54 21.18
C TYR A 8 -7.98 -2.20 19.76
N PHE A 9 -8.19 -3.10 18.79
CA PHE A 9 -7.79 -2.86 17.41
C PHE A 9 -8.99 -2.45 16.57
N ILE A 10 -8.96 -1.25 16.02
CA ILE A 10 -9.96 -0.72 15.09
C ILE A 10 -9.22 -0.36 13.82
N HIS A 11 -9.70 -0.89 12.69
CA HIS A 11 -9.17 -0.58 11.38
C HIS A 11 -10.29 -0.04 10.49
N THR A 12 -9.97 0.94 9.66
CA THR A 12 -10.96 1.61 8.78
C THR A 12 -11.21 0.83 7.48
N GLN A 13 -10.38 -0.16 7.18
CA GLN A 13 -10.47 -0.96 5.95
C GLN A 13 -11.19 -2.28 6.21
N LYS A 14 -12.31 -2.58 5.55
CA LYS A 14 -12.92 -3.93 5.67
C LYS A 14 -11.93 -5.04 5.28
N SER A 15 -11.94 -6.15 6.02
CA SER A 15 -11.29 -7.40 5.60
C SER A 15 -12.01 -7.90 4.35
N ASP A 16 -11.57 -7.42 3.19
CA ASP A 16 -12.27 -7.69 1.93
C ASP A 16 -11.57 -8.81 1.17
N ASP A 17 -11.98 -10.05 1.48
CA ASP A 17 -11.69 -11.25 0.65
C ASP A 17 -12.19 -11.08 -0.80
N THR A 18 -13.04 -10.06 -1.03
CA THR A 18 -13.63 -9.65 -2.29
C THR A 18 -12.60 -9.48 -3.41
N HIS A 19 -11.36 -9.06 -3.14
CA HIS A 19 -10.38 -8.91 -4.22
C HIS A 19 -9.95 -10.25 -4.81
N TYR A 20 -9.84 -11.32 -4.02
CA TYR A 20 -9.48 -12.65 -4.53
C TYR A 20 -10.62 -13.25 -5.35
N PHE A 21 -11.86 -12.99 -4.96
CA PHE A 21 -13.04 -13.29 -5.77
C PHE A 21 -13.04 -12.55 -7.11
N ILE A 22 -12.72 -11.25 -7.12
CA ILE A 22 -12.61 -10.48 -8.37
C ILE A 22 -11.51 -11.06 -9.27
N ILE A 23 -10.34 -11.40 -8.71
CA ILE A 23 -9.25 -12.05 -9.45
C ILE A 23 -9.77 -13.34 -10.10
N SER A 24 -10.44 -14.22 -9.36
CA SER A 24 -10.93 -15.48 -9.93
C SER A 24 -11.93 -15.25 -11.05
N LYS A 25 -12.80 -14.24 -10.95
CA LYS A 25 -13.74 -13.87 -12.02
C LYS A 25 -13.07 -13.30 -13.25
N ILE A 26 -12.03 -12.47 -13.10
CA ILE A 26 -11.23 -11.98 -14.23
C ILE A 26 -10.58 -13.16 -14.96
N VAL A 27 -9.90 -14.03 -14.21
CA VAL A 27 -9.18 -15.18 -14.77
C VAL A 27 -10.13 -16.13 -15.48
N GLN A 28 -11.30 -16.40 -14.88
CA GLN A 28 -12.38 -17.18 -15.51
C GLN A 28 -12.90 -16.52 -16.79
N HIS A 29 -13.15 -15.21 -16.78
CA HIS A 29 -13.74 -14.51 -17.91
C HIS A 29 -12.89 -14.61 -19.18
N PHE A 30 -11.56 -14.55 -19.03
CA PHE A 30 -10.61 -14.70 -20.13
C PHE A 30 -10.28 -16.16 -20.48
N GLY A 31 -10.90 -17.13 -19.79
CA GLY A 31 -10.71 -18.56 -20.05
C GLY A 31 -9.33 -19.08 -19.62
N TRP A 32 -8.61 -18.38 -18.75
CA TRP A 32 -7.33 -18.84 -18.23
C TRP A 32 -7.57 -19.88 -17.13
N ASN A 33 -7.18 -21.12 -17.39
CA ASN A 33 -7.34 -22.23 -16.46
C ASN A 33 -6.03 -22.64 -15.75
N TRP A 34 -4.91 -22.01 -16.11
CA TRP A 34 -3.58 -22.32 -15.59
C TRP A 34 -2.84 -21.03 -15.29
N VAL A 35 -2.56 -20.78 -14.01
CA VAL A 35 -1.95 -19.53 -13.53
C VAL A 35 -0.74 -19.79 -12.63
N GLY A 36 0.23 -18.88 -12.69
CA GLY A 36 1.29 -18.75 -11.69
C GLY A 36 0.89 -17.81 -10.57
N VAL A 37 1.45 -17.99 -9.38
CA VAL A 37 1.26 -17.07 -8.25
C VAL A 37 2.61 -16.58 -7.73
N ILE A 38 2.74 -15.26 -7.56
CA ILE A 38 3.86 -14.62 -6.88
C ILE A 38 3.31 -13.90 -5.64
N ARG A 39 3.73 -14.34 -4.47
CA ARG A 39 3.33 -13.79 -3.18
C ARG A 39 4.40 -12.90 -2.60
N PHE A 40 3.98 -11.75 -2.09
CA PHE A 40 4.79 -10.86 -1.25
C PHE A 40 4.45 -11.19 0.20
N ASP A 41 5.44 -11.68 0.96
CA ASP A 41 5.22 -12.01 2.36
C ASP A 41 5.89 -11.01 3.29
N ASN A 42 5.20 -10.72 4.38
CA ASN A 42 5.66 -9.87 5.45
C ASN A 42 5.40 -10.60 6.78
N ASP A 43 6.08 -11.73 7.00
CA ASP A 43 6.08 -12.57 8.22
C ASP A 43 4.72 -12.85 8.89
N ARG A 44 3.59 -12.70 8.17
CA ARG A 44 2.23 -12.90 8.68
C ARG A 44 1.66 -14.22 8.15
N GLU A 45 1.00 -14.97 9.03
CA GLU A 45 0.41 -16.28 8.74
C GLU A 45 -0.65 -16.25 7.61
N ASP A 46 -0.31 -16.90 6.51
CA ASP A 46 -1.04 -17.74 5.51
C ASP A 46 -2.57 -17.62 5.26
N SER A 47 -3.32 -16.63 5.76
CA SER A 47 -4.76 -16.52 5.45
C SER A 47 -5.04 -16.17 3.97
N ASP A 48 -4.19 -15.36 3.37
CA ASP A 48 -4.33 -14.87 2.00
C ASP A 48 -4.21 -15.97 0.93
N ASP A 49 -3.29 -16.92 1.16
CA ASP A 49 -3.04 -18.03 0.23
C ASP A 49 -4.21 -19.01 0.17
N GLN A 50 -4.84 -19.25 1.32
CA GLN A 50 -6.00 -20.13 1.40
C GLN A 50 -7.20 -19.51 0.69
N LEU A 51 -7.41 -18.19 0.83
CA LEU A 51 -8.48 -17.48 0.16
C LEU A 51 -8.30 -17.46 -1.36
N LEU A 52 -7.11 -17.13 -1.87
CA LEU A 52 -6.86 -17.14 -3.32
C LEU A 52 -7.07 -18.55 -3.90
N LYS A 53 -6.49 -19.57 -3.25
CA LYS A 53 -6.69 -20.98 -3.65
C LYS A 53 -8.16 -21.37 -3.66
N TYR A 54 -8.90 -20.96 -2.64
CA TYR A 54 -10.34 -21.24 -2.53
C TYR A 54 -11.10 -20.65 -3.72
N TYR A 55 -10.92 -19.36 -4.03
CA TYR A 55 -11.65 -18.73 -5.13
C TYR A 55 -11.23 -19.24 -6.51
N LEU A 56 -9.95 -19.52 -6.74
CA LEU A 56 -9.49 -20.10 -8.02
C LEU A 56 -10.04 -21.51 -8.22
N SER A 57 -10.02 -22.35 -7.17
CA SER A 57 -10.52 -23.73 -7.26
C SER A 57 -12.02 -23.80 -7.56
N ARG A 58 -12.81 -22.86 -7.03
CA ARG A 58 -14.25 -22.76 -7.33
C ARG A 58 -14.55 -22.46 -8.79
N GLU A 59 -13.63 -21.81 -9.49
CA GLU A 59 -13.77 -21.50 -10.91
C GLU A 59 -13.01 -22.50 -11.81
N ASN A 60 -12.55 -23.63 -11.26
CA ASN A 60 -11.75 -24.66 -11.93
C ASN A 60 -10.43 -24.14 -12.51
N ILE A 61 -9.79 -23.20 -11.82
CA ILE A 61 -8.48 -22.65 -12.19
C ILE A 61 -7.39 -23.34 -11.37
N CYS A 62 -6.37 -23.84 -12.06
CA CYS A 62 -5.23 -24.51 -11.46
C CYS A 62 -4.05 -23.54 -11.25
N ILE A 63 -3.35 -23.71 -10.14
CA ILE A 63 -2.12 -22.99 -9.84
C ILE A 63 -0.93 -23.89 -10.22
N GLU A 64 -0.13 -23.49 -11.21
CA GLU A 64 1.04 -24.25 -11.65
C GLU A 64 2.20 -24.15 -10.66
N PHE A 65 2.41 -22.95 -10.14
CA PHE A 65 3.47 -22.66 -9.20
C PHE A 65 3.06 -21.55 -8.25
N THR A 66 3.67 -21.55 -7.06
CA THR A 66 3.59 -20.44 -6.11
C THR A 66 4.99 -20.07 -5.69
N LEU A 67 5.39 -18.83 -5.97
CA LEU A 67 6.67 -18.27 -5.56
C LEU A 67 6.46 -17.27 -4.44
N LYS A 68 7.40 -17.23 -3.50
CA LYS A 68 7.33 -16.37 -2.33
C LYS A 68 8.50 -15.40 -2.34
N ILE A 69 8.21 -14.11 -2.48
CA ILE A 69 9.19 -13.03 -2.38
C ILE A 69 9.31 -12.65 -0.90
N THR A 70 10.49 -12.88 -0.36
CA THR A 70 10.89 -12.56 1.01
C THR A 70 11.98 -11.49 1.00
N SER A 71 12.30 -10.93 2.17
CA SER A 71 13.46 -10.04 2.32
C SER A 71 14.78 -10.70 1.95
N ASP A 72 14.88 -12.02 2.19
CA ASP A 72 16.09 -12.80 2.00
C ASP A 72 16.29 -13.18 0.53
N ASN A 73 17.53 -13.01 0.07
CA ASN A 73 17.87 -12.98 -1.36
C ASN A 73 18.07 -14.37 -1.99
N GLU A 74 17.97 -15.44 -1.19
CA GLU A 74 18.50 -16.76 -1.56
C GLU A 74 17.74 -17.44 -2.70
N LYS A 75 16.47 -17.10 -2.92
CA LYS A 75 15.58 -17.85 -3.84
C LYS A 75 15.35 -17.21 -5.20
N ILE A 76 15.83 -15.99 -5.44
CA ILE A 76 15.54 -15.25 -6.69
C ILE A 76 16.00 -16.01 -7.95
N LYS A 77 17.16 -16.69 -7.90
CA LYS A 77 17.64 -17.49 -9.05
C LYS A 77 16.68 -18.64 -9.37
N SER A 78 16.21 -19.37 -8.35
CA SER A 78 15.25 -20.46 -8.50
C SER A 78 13.89 -19.96 -9.00
N HIS A 79 13.45 -18.77 -8.54
CA HIS A 79 12.24 -18.13 -9.05
C HIS A 79 12.33 -17.85 -10.55
N LYS A 80 13.46 -17.30 -11.03
CA LYS A 80 13.67 -17.06 -12.47
C LYS A 80 13.58 -18.35 -13.29
N GLU A 81 14.17 -19.44 -12.80
CA GLU A 81 14.11 -20.74 -13.46
C GLU A 81 12.70 -21.31 -13.52
N THR A 82 11.93 -21.15 -12.43
CA THR A 82 10.53 -21.59 -12.36
C THR A 82 9.66 -20.84 -13.35
N ILE A 83 9.76 -19.50 -13.38
CA ILE A 83 9.00 -18.64 -14.31
C ILE A 83 9.35 -18.98 -15.76
N LYS A 84 10.63 -19.26 -16.05
CA LYS A 84 11.10 -19.62 -17.40
C LYS A 84 10.54 -20.95 -17.89
N LYS A 85 10.38 -21.94 -17.00
CA LYS A 85 9.91 -23.29 -17.34
C LYS A 85 8.39 -23.39 -17.35
N SER A 86 7.70 -22.45 -16.71
CA SER A 86 6.25 -22.44 -16.60
C SER A 86 5.56 -22.20 -17.94
N SER A 87 4.49 -22.96 -18.14
CA SER A 87 3.54 -22.83 -19.25
C SER A 87 2.46 -21.78 -19.02
N SER A 88 2.22 -21.39 -17.76
CA SER A 88 1.28 -20.32 -17.40
C SER A 88 1.70 -18.99 -18.03
N ASN A 89 0.78 -18.40 -18.80
CA ASN A 89 0.97 -17.05 -19.34
C ASN A 89 0.44 -15.97 -18.39
N VAL A 90 -0.39 -16.33 -17.42
CA VAL A 90 -0.96 -15.40 -16.45
C VAL A 90 -0.36 -15.64 -15.08
N ILE A 91 0.08 -14.56 -14.43
CA ILE A 91 0.71 -14.59 -13.12
C ILE A 91 0.00 -13.62 -12.19
N ILE A 92 -0.50 -14.14 -11.07
CA ILE A 92 -1.18 -13.36 -10.03
C ILE A 92 -0.15 -12.91 -8.99
N CYS A 93 -0.06 -11.61 -8.77
CA CYS A 93 0.80 -10.94 -7.80
C CYS A 93 -0.03 -10.48 -6.60
N CYS A 94 0.16 -11.08 -5.42
CA CYS A 94 -0.67 -10.82 -4.25
C CYS A 94 0.11 -10.74 -2.93
N GLY A 95 -0.57 -10.27 -1.87
CA GLY A 95 -0.01 -10.08 -0.54
C GLY A 95 0.41 -8.63 -0.23
N PRO A 96 0.85 -8.38 1.01
CA PRO A 96 1.37 -7.08 1.43
C PRO A 96 2.72 -6.79 0.77
N VAL A 97 2.84 -5.63 0.13
CA VAL A 97 4.06 -5.18 -0.53
C VAL A 97 4.72 -4.11 0.33
N ASN A 98 6.04 -4.10 0.38
CA ASN A 98 6.84 -3.01 0.91
C ASN A 98 7.97 -2.67 -0.06
N VAL A 99 8.65 -1.54 0.14
CA VAL A 99 9.72 -1.05 -0.77
C VAL A 99 10.81 -2.10 -1.00
N LYS A 100 11.19 -2.87 0.03
CA LYS A 100 12.21 -3.92 -0.10
C LYS A 100 11.73 -5.05 -1.00
N LEU A 101 10.53 -5.57 -0.75
CA LEU A 101 9.94 -6.65 -1.54
C LEU A 101 9.68 -6.22 -2.99
N ALA A 102 9.24 -4.98 -3.18
CA ALA A 102 9.01 -4.42 -4.50
C ALA A 102 10.33 -4.25 -5.28
N GLY A 103 11.40 -3.82 -4.60
CA GLY A 103 12.75 -3.82 -5.16
C GLY A 103 13.25 -5.21 -5.56
N ARG A 104 12.95 -6.26 -4.78
CA ARG A 104 13.26 -7.66 -5.16
C ARG A 104 12.46 -8.14 -6.36
N PHE A 105 11.21 -7.71 -6.48
CA PHE A 105 10.38 -8.04 -7.62
C PHE A 105 10.97 -7.50 -8.93
N ASN A 106 11.67 -6.37 -8.89
CA ASN A 106 12.36 -5.82 -10.06
C ASN A 106 13.33 -6.81 -10.71
N ASP A 107 13.97 -7.67 -9.91
CA ASP A 107 14.88 -8.69 -10.42
C ASP A 107 14.17 -9.71 -11.32
N LEU A 108 12.85 -9.86 -11.20
CA LEU A 108 12.02 -10.80 -11.96
C LEU A 108 11.37 -10.18 -13.20
N LEU A 109 11.27 -8.85 -13.30
CA LEU A 109 10.53 -8.15 -14.37
C LEU A 109 10.97 -8.57 -15.77
N TYR A 110 12.27 -8.82 -15.98
CA TYR A 110 12.78 -9.30 -17.25
C TYR A 110 12.15 -10.64 -17.68
N MET A 111 11.94 -11.56 -16.73
CA MET A 111 11.33 -12.86 -16.98
C MET A 111 9.81 -12.76 -17.17
N LEU A 112 9.20 -11.69 -16.67
CA LEU A 112 7.75 -11.46 -16.70
C LEU A 112 7.29 -10.67 -17.94
N ARG A 113 8.20 -10.17 -18.76
CA ARG A 113 7.90 -9.29 -19.92
C ARG A 113 6.94 -9.86 -20.97
N GLU A 114 6.81 -11.19 -21.04
CA GLU A 114 5.96 -11.92 -21.97
C GLU A 114 4.74 -12.55 -21.26
N LYS A 115 4.52 -12.21 -19.99
CA LYS A 115 3.45 -12.74 -19.14
C LYS A 115 2.42 -11.64 -18.87
N THR A 116 1.16 -12.03 -18.75
CA THR A 116 0.09 -11.16 -18.26
C THR A 116 0.08 -11.18 -16.74
N LEU A 117 0.28 -10.03 -16.10
CA LEU A 117 0.25 -9.92 -14.65
C LEU A 117 -1.15 -9.51 -14.18
N ILE A 118 -1.61 -10.08 -13.06
CA ILE A 118 -2.77 -9.58 -12.31
C ILE A 118 -2.27 -9.15 -10.95
N VAL A 119 -2.30 -7.85 -10.69
CA VAL A 119 -1.62 -7.24 -9.56
C VAL A 119 -2.65 -6.70 -8.57
N SER A 120 -2.48 -7.03 -7.29
CA SER A 120 -3.37 -6.58 -6.22
C SER A 120 -3.29 -5.07 -5.99
N TYR A 121 -4.33 -4.51 -5.35
CA TYR A 121 -4.44 -3.07 -5.09
C TYR A 121 -3.31 -2.48 -4.25
N ASN A 122 -2.57 -3.29 -3.50
CA ASN A 122 -1.42 -2.83 -2.70
C ASN A 122 -0.29 -2.26 -3.56
N TRP A 123 -0.21 -2.64 -4.84
CA TRP A 123 0.83 -2.18 -5.75
C TRP A 123 0.67 -0.74 -6.23
N ILE A 124 -0.51 -0.15 -6.01
CA ILE A 124 -0.78 1.21 -6.43
C ILE A 124 0.14 2.24 -5.74
N PHE A 125 0.58 1.93 -4.53
CA PHE A 125 1.51 2.76 -3.76
C PHE A 125 2.98 2.61 -4.21
N TYR A 126 3.24 1.74 -5.17
CA TYR A 126 4.56 1.47 -5.76
C TYR A 126 4.52 1.72 -7.27
N ASP A 127 3.81 2.77 -7.69
CA ASP A 127 3.60 3.17 -9.08
C ASP A 127 4.92 3.36 -9.84
N TYR A 128 5.97 3.86 -9.20
CA TYR A 128 7.29 3.97 -9.80
C TYR A 128 7.79 2.64 -10.37
N ILE A 129 7.50 1.50 -9.73
CA ILE A 129 7.89 0.18 -10.25
C ILE A 129 7.06 -0.22 -11.46
N LEU A 130 5.78 0.15 -11.48
CA LEU A 130 4.91 -0.04 -12.63
C LEU A 130 5.42 0.77 -13.83
N ASP A 131 5.86 2.01 -13.58
CA ASP A 131 6.39 2.94 -14.58
C ASP A 131 7.75 2.46 -15.15
N PHE A 132 8.71 2.11 -14.29
CA PHE A 132 10.01 1.59 -14.73
C PHE A 132 9.88 0.19 -15.36
N GLY A 133 8.90 -0.59 -14.93
CA GLY A 133 8.62 -1.95 -15.38
C GLY A 133 7.68 -2.05 -16.58
N HIS A 134 7.40 -0.97 -17.33
CA HIS A 134 6.34 -0.90 -18.35
C HIS A 134 6.25 -2.12 -19.30
N LYS A 135 7.39 -2.71 -19.70
CA LYS A 135 7.39 -3.93 -20.55
C LYS A 135 6.76 -5.15 -19.87
N ALA A 136 6.98 -5.33 -18.57
CA ALA A 136 6.42 -6.42 -17.78
C ALA A 136 4.94 -6.24 -17.44
N PHE A 137 4.47 -5.00 -17.45
CA PHE A 137 3.06 -4.68 -17.17
C PHE A 137 2.25 -4.40 -18.43
N ASN A 138 2.84 -4.51 -19.62
CA ASN A 138 2.12 -4.32 -20.86
C ASN A 138 1.03 -5.40 -21.03
N GLY A 139 -0.23 -4.98 -21.20
CA GLY A 139 -1.38 -5.90 -21.26
C GLY A 139 -1.69 -6.60 -19.93
N SER A 140 -1.19 -6.08 -18.80
CA SER A 140 -1.47 -6.59 -17.45
C SER A 140 -2.62 -5.84 -16.76
N PHE A 141 -3.17 -6.43 -15.72
CA PHE A 141 -4.28 -5.90 -14.92
C PHE A 141 -3.79 -5.43 -13.56
N LEU A 142 -4.04 -4.18 -13.22
CA LEU A 142 -3.94 -3.66 -11.85
C LEU A 142 -5.33 -3.57 -11.25
N ILE A 143 -5.59 -4.32 -10.18
CA ILE A 143 -6.85 -4.22 -9.45
C ILE A 143 -6.76 -3.02 -8.53
N VAL A 144 -7.59 -2.01 -8.76
CA VAL A 144 -7.60 -0.80 -7.93
C VAL A 144 -8.90 -0.74 -7.14
N LYS A 145 -8.79 -0.56 -5.83
CA LYS A 145 -9.94 -0.23 -4.98
C LYS A 145 -10.10 1.29 -4.95
N GLY A 146 -11.31 1.79 -5.20
CA GLY A 146 -11.57 3.23 -5.21
C GLY A 146 -10.78 3.94 -6.29
N PHE A 147 -10.83 3.48 -7.55
CA PHE A 147 -10.09 4.10 -8.67
C PHE A 147 -10.38 5.61 -8.76
N LEU A 148 -11.64 6.03 -8.57
CA LEU A 148 -12.02 7.44 -8.53
C LEU A 148 -11.53 8.15 -7.27
N GLU A 149 -11.30 7.46 -6.17
CA GLU A 149 -10.76 8.03 -4.93
C GLU A 149 -9.23 8.16 -4.99
N HIS A 150 -8.56 7.23 -5.67
CA HIS A 150 -7.11 7.21 -5.81
C HIS A 150 -6.60 8.03 -7.01
N PHE A 151 -7.29 7.96 -8.15
CA PHE A 151 -6.92 8.69 -9.37
C PHE A 151 -7.91 9.81 -9.72
N GLY A 152 -9.18 9.68 -9.37
CA GLY A 152 -10.22 10.69 -9.68
C GLY A 152 -10.29 11.86 -8.68
N HIS A 153 -9.79 11.70 -7.45
CA HIS A 153 -9.74 12.73 -6.42
C HIS A 153 -8.40 13.44 -6.30
N ALA A 154 -7.48 13.13 -7.22
CA ALA A 154 -6.45 14.10 -7.58
C ALA A 154 -7.05 15.46 -8.06
N GLN A 155 -8.37 15.60 -8.20
CA GLN A 155 -9.03 16.88 -8.44
C GLN A 155 -9.86 17.41 -7.26
N SER A 156 -10.32 16.60 -6.30
CA SER A 156 -11.19 17.08 -5.19
C SER A 156 -10.43 17.33 -3.89
N VAL A 157 -9.47 16.47 -3.53
CA VAL A 157 -8.53 16.72 -2.42
C VAL A 157 -7.53 17.82 -2.82
N HIS A 158 -7.30 17.98 -4.13
CA HIS A 158 -6.55 19.09 -4.73
C HIS A 158 -7.41 20.24 -5.23
N SER A 159 -8.71 20.28 -4.88
CA SER A 159 -9.40 21.58 -4.90
C SER A 159 -8.57 22.53 -4.04
N SER A 160 -8.31 23.72 -4.55
CA SER A 160 -7.43 24.75 -3.97
C SER A 160 -7.86 25.23 -2.57
N GLN A 161 -8.81 24.54 -1.92
CA GLN A 161 -9.45 24.86 -0.66
C GLN A 161 -9.39 23.73 0.39
N SER A 162 -8.67 22.62 0.16
CA SER A 162 -8.50 21.63 1.23
C SER A 162 -7.50 22.13 2.29
N ASP A 163 -7.89 22.08 3.57
CA ASP A 163 -7.02 22.42 4.72
C ASP A 163 -5.68 21.66 4.67
N TYR A 164 -5.68 20.48 4.05
CA TYR A 164 -4.48 19.66 3.82
C TYR A 164 -3.48 20.29 2.87
N ARG A 165 -3.94 20.81 1.73
CA ARG A 165 -3.05 21.49 0.78
C ARG A 165 -2.44 22.72 1.43
N GLN A 166 -3.23 23.48 2.19
CA GLN A 166 -2.75 24.64 2.94
C GLN A 166 -1.72 24.25 4.01
N PHE A 167 -1.93 23.14 4.72
CA PHE A 167 -0.97 22.60 5.69
C PHE A 167 0.39 22.31 5.03
N PHE A 168 0.41 21.59 3.91
CA PHE A 168 1.66 21.25 3.22
C PHE A 168 2.31 22.45 2.51
N GLU A 169 1.52 23.36 1.95
CA GLU A 169 2.03 24.63 1.38
C GLU A 169 2.61 25.55 2.46
N GLY A 170 2.14 25.44 3.70
CA GLY A 170 2.64 26.17 4.86
C GLY A 170 3.92 25.62 5.49
N LEU A 171 4.38 24.42 5.08
CA LEU A 171 5.63 23.86 5.58
C LEU A 171 6.82 24.64 5.03
N GLN A 172 7.58 25.27 5.91
CA GLN A 172 8.77 26.04 5.54
C GLN A 172 10.05 25.19 5.65
N PRO A 173 11.03 25.35 4.75
CA PRO A 173 12.33 24.66 4.84
C PRO A 173 13.14 24.94 6.12
N SER A 174 12.84 26.00 6.86
CA SER A 174 13.45 26.24 8.19
C SER A 174 12.92 25.29 9.28
N GLN A 175 11.75 24.67 9.08
CA GLN A 175 11.17 23.64 9.95
C GLN A 175 11.76 22.26 9.67
N TYR A 176 12.29 22.03 8.47
CA TYR A 176 12.91 20.77 8.02
C TYR A 176 14.07 20.32 8.92
N PHE A 177 14.99 21.22 9.27
CA PHE A 177 16.16 20.85 10.06
C PHE A 177 15.84 20.54 11.53
N LYS A 178 14.60 20.78 11.98
CA LYS A 178 14.15 20.48 13.34
C LYS A 178 13.42 19.13 13.43
N ASP A 179 12.88 18.63 12.34
CA ASP A 179 12.14 17.37 12.27
C ASP A 179 12.91 16.32 11.46
N LYS A 180 13.23 15.19 12.10
CA LYS A 180 14.04 14.12 11.47
C LYS A 180 13.35 13.43 10.29
N LEU A 181 12.01 13.39 10.27
CA LEU A 181 11.26 12.77 9.17
C LEU A 181 11.26 13.70 7.96
N LEU A 182 10.97 14.99 8.16
CA LEU A 182 11.11 15.99 7.09
C LEU A 182 12.54 16.02 6.56
N GLU A 183 13.53 15.92 7.46
CA GLU A 183 14.94 15.78 7.09
C GLU A 183 15.16 14.67 6.05
N ASN A 184 14.68 13.46 6.33
CA ASN A 184 14.81 12.32 5.42
C ASN A 184 14.12 12.54 4.06
N ILE A 185 12.96 13.20 4.07
CA ILE A 185 12.16 13.42 2.86
C ILE A 185 12.91 14.30 1.85
N TRP A 186 13.50 15.44 2.25
CA TRP A 186 14.26 16.22 1.25
C TRP A 186 15.57 15.54 0.86
N MET A 187 16.23 14.80 1.76
CA MET A 187 17.41 14.01 1.38
C MET A 187 17.08 13.02 0.27
N GLU A 188 15.91 12.38 0.33
CA GLU A 188 15.47 11.39 -0.66
C GLU A 188 15.05 12.02 -1.99
N TYR A 189 14.27 13.12 -1.96
CA TYR A 189 13.69 13.69 -3.19
C TYR A 189 14.54 14.78 -3.86
N TYR A 190 15.28 15.54 -3.07
CA TYR A 190 16.07 16.66 -3.57
C TYR A 190 17.57 16.43 -3.43
N GLY A 191 17.99 15.33 -2.80
CA GLY A 191 19.39 15.04 -2.58
C GLY A 191 20.05 16.05 -1.65
N CYS A 192 19.34 16.53 -0.62
CA CYS A 192 19.87 17.53 0.29
C CYS A 192 20.91 16.97 1.26
N LEU A 193 21.90 17.80 1.62
CA LEU A 193 22.81 17.51 2.72
C LEU A 193 22.10 17.64 4.08
N SER A 194 22.45 16.72 4.98
CA SER A 194 22.14 16.77 6.41
C SER A 194 23.39 17.19 7.19
N ASP A 195 23.21 17.76 8.38
CA ASP A 195 24.30 17.99 9.33
C ASP A 195 24.97 16.67 9.78
N ASN A 196 24.31 15.53 9.57
CA ASN A 196 24.82 14.21 9.89
C ASN A 196 25.59 13.59 8.72
N HIS A 197 26.93 13.63 8.80
CA HIS A 197 27.83 13.06 7.79
C HIS A 197 27.58 11.57 7.49
N LYS A 198 27.28 10.76 8.51
CA LYS A 198 27.01 9.32 8.31
C LYS A 198 25.73 9.10 7.52
N LYS A 199 24.75 9.97 7.72
CA LYS A 199 23.49 9.96 6.99
C LYS A 199 23.73 10.33 5.52
N ASN A 200 24.55 11.34 5.27
CA ASN A 200 24.93 11.74 3.91
C ASN A 200 25.58 10.58 3.15
N GLU A 201 26.59 9.93 3.75
CA GLU A 201 27.26 8.77 3.14
C GLU A 201 26.30 7.63 2.81
N PHE A 202 25.30 7.38 3.66
CA PHE A 202 24.28 6.36 3.41
C PHE A 202 23.40 6.71 2.21
N TYR A 203 22.88 7.94 2.17
CA TYR A 203 21.99 8.39 1.10
C TYR A 203 22.71 8.49 -0.24
N GLU A 204 23.96 8.95 -0.28
CA GLU A 204 24.77 8.99 -1.51
C GLU A 204 24.97 7.60 -2.12
N LYS A 205 25.24 6.58 -1.27
CA LYS A 205 25.38 5.19 -1.71
C LYS A 205 24.05 4.60 -2.16
N GLN A 206 22.97 4.89 -1.44
CA GLN A 206 21.66 4.31 -1.69
C GLN A 206 21.00 4.87 -2.95
N LEU A 207 21.13 6.18 -3.17
CA LEU A 207 20.52 6.89 -4.29
C LEU A 207 21.46 7.01 -5.49
N MET A 208 22.73 6.63 -5.34
CA MET A 208 23.76 6.73 -6.39
C MET A 208 23.89 8.15 -6.95
N LEU A 209 23.72 9.16 -6.10
CA LEU A 209 23.82 10.59 -6.42
C LEU A 209 24.67 11.33 -5.38
N LYS A 210 25.26 12.46 -5.76
CA LYS A 210 25.94 13.35 -4.82
C LYS A 210 24.94 14.30 -4.19
N LEU A 211 25.00 14.44 -2.86
CA LEU A 211 24.12 15.37 -2.16
C LEU A 211 24.59 16.82 -2.34
N LEU A 212 23.64 17.75 -2.29
CA LEU A 212 23.85 19.17 -2.52
C LEU A 212 23.35 19.99 -1.33
N ASN A 213 23.89 21.20 -1.19
CA ASN A 213 23.31 22.19 -0.28
C ASN A 213 22.00 22.71 -0.88
N CYS A 214 20.89 22.36 -0.26
CA CYS A 214 19.58 22.82 -0.67
C CYS A 214 19.29 24.22 -0.12
N SER A 215 18.72 25.08 -0.97
CA SER A 215 18.23 26.40 -0.57
C SER A 215 16.77 26.32 -0.11
N GLU A 216 16.30 27.36 0.59
CA GLU A 216 14.93 27.49 1.11
C GLU A 216 13.84 27.62 0.01
N GLU A 217 14.19 27.51 -1.27
CA GLU A 217 13.25 27.61 -2.39
C GLU A 217 12.65 26.26 -2.80
N GLN A 218 13.24 25.14 -2.35
CA GLN A 218 12.78 23.79 -2.71
C GLN A 218 11.61 23.36 -1.82
N ARG A 219 10.40 23.55 -2.32
CA ARG A 219 9.15 23.20 -1.62
C ARG A 219 8.72 21.78 -1.95
N VAL A 220 8.62 20.93 -0.93
CA VAL A 220 8.27 19.51 -1.07
C VAL A 220 6.91 19.24 -1.71
N PHE A 221 5.96 20.17 -1.59
CA PHE A 221 4.66 20.05 -2.27
C PHE A 221 4.79 19.97 -3.81
N GLN A 222 5.89 20.46 -4.39
CA GLN A 222 6.12 20.41 -5.84
C GLN A 222 6.65 19.04 -6.32
N THR A 223 6.91 18.09 -5.43
CA THR A 223 7.29 16.73 -5.84
C THR A 223 6.07 15.91 -6.25
N HIS A 224 6.25 15.02 -7.24
CA HIS A 224 5.20 14.15 -7.76
C HIS A 224 4.48 13.30 -6.70
N ILE A 225 5.11 13.07 -5.54
CA ILE A 225 4.56 12.25 -4.44
C ILE A 225 3.60 13.03 -3.55
N PHE A 226 3.83 14.33 -3.42
CA PHE A 226 2.90 15.22 -2.71
C PHE A 226 1.76 15.65 -3.64
N GLU A 227 2.02 15.74 -4.95
CA GLU A 227 1.02 15.98 -5.98
C GLU A 227 0.03 14.81 -6.14
N LYS A 228 0.44 13.56 -5.92
CA LYS A 228 -0.46 12.39 -5.98
C LYS A 228 -1.09 12.02 -4.62
N GLY A 229 -0.68 12.69 -3.55
CA GLY A 229 -1.17 12.46 -2.18
C GLY A 229 -0.48 11.28 -1.49
N PHE A 230 0.21 11.56 -0.38
CA PHE A 230 0.85 10.54 0.47
C PHE A 230 -0.15 9.84 1.43
N HIS A 231 -1.40 10.28 1.44
CA HIS A 231 -2.38 9.86 2.44
C HIS A 231 -3.36 8.86 1.85
N SER A 232 -3.39 7.66 2.44
CA SER A 232 -4.57 6.83 2.26
C SER A 232 -5.76 7.52 2.92
N GLN A 233 -6.90 7.57 2.25
CA GLN A 233 -8.16 8.02 2.85
C GLN A 233 -8.44 7.28 4.17
N ASN A 234 -7.93 6.05 4.32
CA ASN A 234 -7.97 5.26 5.54
C ASN A 234 -7.29 5.96 6.74
N MET A 235 -6.16 6.64 6.53
CA MET A 235 -5.46 7.42 7.56
C MET A 235 -6.29 8.61 8.02
N LEU A 236 -6.83 9.39 7.07
CA LEU A 236 -7.69 10.54 7.36
C LEU A 236 -8.96 10.11 8.08
N SER A 237 -9.57 9.03 7.61
CA SER A 237 -10.76 8.44 8.20
C SER A 237 -10.49 7.93 9.61
N ALA A 238 -9.32 7.33 9.86
CA ALA A 238 -8.93 6.85 11.19
C ALA A 238 -8.76 8.02 12.16
N ALA A 239 -8.05 9.08 11.77
CA ALA A 239 -7.87 10.27 12.58
C ALA A 239 -9.22 10.95 12.89
N SER A 240 -10.08 11.12 11.88
CA SER A 240 -11.42 11.66 12.05
C SER A 240 -12.27 10.80 13.00
N THR A 241 -12.22 9.48 12.85
CA THR A 241 -12.95 8.54 13.72
C THR A 241 -12.51 8.66 15.18
N ILE A 242 -11.21 8.78 15.44
CA ILE A 242 -10.67 9.00 16.80
C ILE A 242 -11.16 10.34 17.35
N ASN A 243 -11.05 11.41 16.57
CA ASN A 243 -11.48 12.74 17.01
C ASN A 243 -12.97 12.78 17.36
N GLN A 244 -13.83 12.19 16.51
CA GLN A 244 -15.26 12.08 16.79
C GLN A 244 -15.54 11.25 18.05
N GLY A 245 -14.77 10.17 18.28
CA GLY A 245 -14.85 9.38 19.51
C GLY A 245 -14.51 10.19 20.75
N LEU A 246 -13.44 10.98 20.69
CA LEU A 246 -13.01 11.87 21.79
C LEU A 246 -14.03 12.97 22.07
N GLU A 247 -14.57 13.62 21.05
CA GLU A 247 -15.60 14.65 21.22
C GLU A 247 -16.85 14.11 21.92
N LYS A 248 -17.29 12.89 21.55
CA LYS A 248 -18.42 12.22 22.22
C LYS A 248 -18.12 11.93 23.69
N LEU A 249 -16.90 11.51 24.02
CA LEU A 249 -16.49 11.29 25.41
C LEU A 249 -16.47 12.58 26.21
N LEU A 250 -15.94 13.68 25.66
CA LEU A 250 -15.88 14.98 26.31
C LEU A 250 -17.27 15.61 26.50
N LYS A 251 -18.18 15.46 25.53
CA LYS A 251 -19.59 15.89 25.66
C LYS A 251 -20.36 15.07 26.70
N ASN A 252 -20.05 13.78 26.86
CA ASN A 252 -20.68 12.94 27.89
C ASN A 252 -20.10 13.19 29.29
N GLN A 253 -18.87 13.69 29.42
CA GLN A 253 -18.31 14.09 30.73
C GLN A 253 -18.88 15.41 31.25
N THR A 254 -19.32 16.30 30.36
CA THR A 254 -19.92 17.61 30.71
C THR A 254 -21.39 17.51 31.13
N LEU A 255 -22.08 16.42 30.76
CA LEU A 255 -23.46 16.11 31.17
C LEU A 255 -23.51 15.23 32.43
N GLY A 256 -23.07 15.77 33.58
CA GLY A 256 -23.55 15.37 34.91
C GLY A 256 -23.27 13.94 35.42
N MET A 257 -22.86 13.87 36.69
CA MET A 257 -22.72 12.64 37.49
C MET A 257 -24.04 11.85 37.68
N ASN A 258 -24.56 11.21 36.65
CA ASN A 258 -25.56 10.15 36.78
C ASN A 258 -25.13 8.94 35.95
N ARG A 259 -24.21 8.16 36.53
CA ARG A 259 -23.77 6.87 35.97
C ARG A 259 -24.94 5.88 35.98
N LYS A 260 -25.56 5.67 34.83
CA LYS A 260 -25.91 4.31 34.41
C LYS A 260 -24.72 3.80 33.60
N SER A 261 -24.00 2.84 34.18
CA SER A 261 -22.98 2.08 33.45
C SER A 261 -23.67 1.36 32.30
N TYR A 262 -23.68 1.96 31.12
CA TYR A 262 -23.96 1.23 29.90
C TYR A 262 -22.77 0.31 29.70
N SER A 263 -22.94 -0.95 30.12
CA SER A 263 -22.11 -2.04 29.65
C SER A 263 -22.23 -2.05 28.13
N TYR A 264 -21.22 -1.49 27.45
CA TYR A 264 -21.07 -1.64 26.01
C TYR A 264 -20.73 -3.12 25.75
N ARG A 265 -21.76 -3.97 25.80
CA ARG A 265 -21.72 -5.27 25.15
C ARG A 265 -21.69 -4.99 23.66
N TYR A 266 -20.56 -5.30 23.05
CA TYR A 266 -20.36 -5.27 21.62
C TYR A 266 -21.35 -6.24 20.94
N GLU A 267 -22.48 -5.73 20.45
CA GLU A 267 -23.15 -6.37 19.32
C GLU A 267 -22.47 -5.82 18.07
N VAL A 268 -21.58 -6.63 17.49
CA VAL A 268 -21.04 -6.40 16.15
C VAL A 268 -22.15 -6.73 15.17
N SER A 269 -23.10 -5.81 15.03
CA SER A 269 -24.02 -5.80 13.90
C SER A 269 -23.36 -4.97 12.81
N TYR A 270 -23.03 -5.62 11.70
CA TYR A 270 -22.57 -5.04 10.45
C TYR A 270 -23.17 -3.64 10.22
N ILE A 271 -22.36 -2.58 10.38
CA ILE A 271 -22.74 -1.25 9.92
C ILE A 271 -22.54 -1.24 8.40
N THR A 272 -23.59 -1.67 7.70
CA THR A 272 -23.96 -1.13 6.40
C THR A 272 -24.46 0.29 6.60
N ALA A 273 -23.75 1.27 6.08
CA ALA A 273 -24.25 2.58 5.66
C ALA A 273 -23.67 2.78 4.25
N LEU A 274 -24.41 2.80 3.14
CA LEU A 274 -25.42 3.79 2.72
C LEU A 274 -24.91 5.22 2.97
N ILE A 275 -24.11 5.74 2.04
CA ILE A 275 -24.48 6.67 0.96
C ILE A 275 -23.40 6.57 -0.13
#